data_AF-A0A972GAX0-F1
#
_entry.id   AF-A0A972GAX0-F1
#
_cell.length_a   1.000
_cell.length_b   1.000
_cell.length_c   1.000
_cell.angle_alpha   90.00
_cell.angle_beta   90.00
_cell.angle_gamma   90.00
#
_symmetry.space_group_name_H-M   'P 1'
#
loop_
_entity.id
_entity.type
_entity.pdbx_description
1 polymer ?
#
loop_
_entity_poly.entity_id
_entity_poly.type
_entity_poly.pdbx_seq_one_letter_code
_entity_poly.pdbx_strand_id
1 'polypeptide(L)'
;MAKPIILTVDDDPEVLRAIERDMRRQYGSEYRVIRANSGASAIDTLKQLKLRNDAVALLLSDQRMPQMSGIDFLEQAQEYYPEAKRALLTAYADTDAAIGAINTARVDYYLMKPWDPPDQQLYPVINDLLDDWRAHFRPPFDGIRVIGHRWSAQTYQIKDFLARNQIPYQSLDIEIDPEAKHLLEMADVDQSQLPLVLFGNGTSMPAPTNIQIAEQIGLQTRAEKPFYDLLIVGGGPSGLAAAVYGASEGLRTVLVEREAPGGQAGTSSRIENYLGFPSGLSGGDLARRAVAQARRFGVEILTPQEVSNLRLDGPYRIVTLADGSEISCHALLVATGVSYRKLNVPGIDKLIGAGVYYGAAVTEAIANSGEDVYIVGGANSAGQAAIYLANYARKVVLLVRGEGLAKSMSNYLIERIEKTDNMEVWPYTNVTEVHGDQALEAITIHNSQTNEDQKVPTTGLFLFIGAQPRTDWLGDTVERDQNGFILSGNDLLQEGKRPKDWQLDRDPYLLETSIPGIFVAGDVRSGSIKRVASGVGEGSIAVQFVHRYLASI
;
A
#
# COMPACT_ATOMS: atom_id res chain seq x y z
N MET A 1 -3.33 -17.98 -11.12
CA MET A 1 -4.49 -18.44 -10.31
C MET A 1 -4.69 -19.92 -10.61
N ALA A 2 -4.82 -20.76 -9.59
CA ALA A 2 -5.12 -22.17 -9.80
C ALA A 2 -6.49 -22.32 -10.48
N LYS A 3 -6.64 -23.32 -11.35
CA LYS A 3 -7.93 -23.61 -12.01
C LYS A 3 -8.95 -24.04 -10.94
N PRO A 4 -10.15 -23.44 -10.88
CA PRO A 4 -11.21 -23.92 -10.01
C PRO A 4 -11.55 -25.38 -10.29
N ILE A 5 -12.08 -26.07 -9.29
CA ILE A 5 -12.24 -27.52 -9.29
C ILE A 5 -13.67 -27.91 -9.62
N ILE A 6 -13.81 -28.94 -10.46
CA ILE A 6 -15.05 -29.71 -10.62
C ILE A 6 -14.80 -31.07 -9.96
N LEU A 7 -15.56 -31.40 -8.93
CA LEU A 7 -15.47 -32.68 -8.23
C LEU A 7 -16.62 -33.59 -8.67
N THR A 8 -16.28 -34.71 -9.30
CA THR A 8 -17.26 -35.75 -9.69
C THR A 8 -17.20 -36.92 -8.71
N VAL A 9 -18.35 -37.37 -8.21
CA VAL A 9 -18.48 -38.42 -7.19
C VAL A 9 -19.45 -39.47 -7.67
N ASP A 10 -19.00 -40.72 -7.76
CA ASP A 10 -19.82 -41.87 -8.16
C ASP A 10 -19.14 -43.15 -7.66
N ASP A 11 -19.90 -44.11 -7.14
CA ASP A 11 -19.37 -45.40 -6.70
C ASP A 11 -19.20 -46.39 -7.85
N ASP A 12 -19.90 -46.18 -8.98
CA ASP A 12 -19.74 -46.96 -10.20
C ASP A 12 -18.48 -46.50 -10.97
N PRO A 13 -17.44 -47.33 -11.09
CA PRO A 13 -16.20 -46.95 -11.76
C PRO A 13 -16.35 -46.66 -13.26
N GLU A 14 -17.34 -47.25 -13.94
CA GLU A 14 -17.57 -47.02 -15.36
C GLU A 14 -18.22 -45.66 -15.58
N VAL A 15 -19.23 -45.33 -14.76
CA VAL A 15 -19.92 -44.05 -14.81
C VAL A 15 -18.98 -42.91 -14.41
N LEU A 16 -18.19 -43.10 -13.34
CA LEU A 16 -17.19 -42.12 -12.91
C LEU A 16 -16.16 -41.80 -14.01
N ARG A 17 -15.72 -42.82 -14.77
CA ARG A 17 -14.80 -42.62 -15.91
C ARG A 17 -15.49 -41.91 -17.07
N ALA A 18 -16.74 -42.23 -17.36
CA ALA A 18 -17.50 -41.60 -18.42
C ALA A 18 -17.70 -40.11 -18.14
N ILE A 19 -18.16 -39.76 -16.94
CA ILE A 19 -18.38 -38.37 -16.55
C ILE A 19 -17.07 -37.58 -16.47
N GLU A 20 -16.01 -38.18 -15.91
CA GLU A 20 -14.68 -37.55 -15.89
C GLU A 20 -14.18 -37.25 -17.31
N ARG A 21 -14.33 -38.20 -18.24
CA ARG A 21 -13.91 -38.04 -19.64
C ARG A 21 -14.64 -36.87 -20.29
N ASP A 22 -15.96 -36.81 -20.14
CA ASP A 22 -16.79 -35.79 -20.77
C ASP A 22 -16.53 -34.40 -20.12
N MET A 23 -16.39 -34.34 -18.80
CA MET A 23 -15.99 -33.12 -18.08
C MET A 23 -14.60 -32.62 -18.49
N ARG A 24 -13.59 -33.50 -18.54
CA ARG A 24 -12.23 -33.11 -18.94
C ARG A 24 -12.17 -32.66 -20.38
N ARG A 25 -12.93 -33.31 -21.27
CA ARG A 25 -12.98 -32.97 -22.71
C ARG A 25 -13.50 -31.56 -22.93
N GLN A 26 -14.56 -31.17 -22.22
CA GLN A 26 -15.20 -29.87 -22.41
C GLN A 26 -14.59 -28.76 -21.54
N TYR A 27 -14.24 -29.06 -20.29
CA TYR A 27 -13.91 -28.05 -19.27
C TYR A 27 -12.45 -28.05 -18.81
N GLY A 28 -11.62 -29.00 -19.25
CA GLY A 28 -10.24 -29.16 -18.77
C GLY A 28 -9.29 -27.99 -19.07
N SER A 29 -9.64 -27.13 -20.03
CA SER A 29 -8.91 -25.88 -20.33
C SER A 29 -9.01 -24.87 -19.19
N GLU A 30 -10.16 -24.80 -18.51
CA GLU A 30 -10.51 -23.76 -17.54
C GLU A 30 -10.63 -24.29 -16.11
N TYR A 31 -10.98 -25.57 -15.96
CA TYR A 31 -11.22 -26.23 -14.67
C TYR A 31 -10.30 -27.42 -14.47
N ARG A 32 -10.06 -27.76 -13.20
CA ARG A 32 -9.41 -29.00 -12.80
C ARG A 32 -10.48 -30.01 -12.37
N VAL A 33 -10.59 -31.11 -13.11
CA VAL A 33 -11.54 -32.18 -12.80
C VAL A 33 -10.90 -33.18 -11.83
N ILE A 34 -11.53 -33.38 -10.68
CA ILE A 34 -11.13 -34.33 -9.63
C ILE A 34 -12.25 -35.35 -9.45
N ARG A 35 -11.88 -36.58 -9.10
CA ARG A 35 -12.81 -37.69 -8.90
C ARG A 35 -12.73 -38.25 -7.49
N ALA A 36 -13.86 -38.68 -6.97
CA ALA A 36 -13.97 -39.48 -5.76
C ALA A 36 -14.89 -40.68 -6.01
N ASN A 37 -14.54 -41.84 -5.46
CA ASN A 37 -15.28 -43.10 -5.67
C ASN A 37 -16.33 -43.38 -4.57
N SER A 38 -16.53 -42.44 -3.66
CA SER A 38 -17.47 -42.52 -2.55
C SER A 38 -17.68 -41.14 -1.94
N GLY A 39 -18.81 -40.92 -1.27
CA GLY A 39 -19.07 -39.69 -0.52
C GLY A 39 -18.02 -39.40 0.55
N ALA A 40 -17.57 -40.43 1.30
CA ALA A 40 -16.52 -40.27 2.32
C ALA A 40 -15.19 -39.78 1.72
N SER A 41 -14.73 -40.41 0.63
CA SER A 41 -13.52 -39.96 -0.08
C SER A 41 -13.67 -38.54 -0.66
N ALA A 42 -14.88 -38.16 -1.05
CA ALA A 42 -15.17 -36.83 -1.56
C ALA A 42 -15.05 -35.77 -0.45
N ILE A 43 -15.58 -36.02 0.76
CA ILE A 43 -15.44 -35.12 1.90
C ILE A 43 -13.97 -34.94 2.31
N ASP A 44 -13.19 -36.02 2.36
CA ASP A 44 -11.75 -35.92 2.65
C ASP A 44 -11.01 -35.11 1.58
N THR A 45 -11.41 -35.25 0.32
CA THR A 45 -10.89 -34.42 -0.78
C THR A 45 -11.24 -32.95 -0.56
N LEU A 46 -12.49 -32.61 -0.23
CA LEU A 46 -12.89 -31.22 0.03
C LEU A 46 -12.13 -30.60 1.20
N LYS A 47 -11.90 -31.34 2.29
CA LYS A 47 -11.06 -30.88 3.41
C LYS A 47 -9.64 -30.53 2.97
N GLN A 48 -9.01 -31.39 2.17
CA GLN A 48 -7.66 -31.13 1.65
C GLN A 48 -7.61 -29.91 0.72
N LEU A 49 -8.63 -29.73 -0.12
CA LEU A 49 -8.73 -28.56 -1.00
C LEU A 49 -8.94 -27.27 -0.20
N LYS A 50 -9.74 -27.32 0.87
CA LYS A 50 -9.99 -26.17 1.75
C LYS A 50 -8.72 -25.70 2.44
N LEU A 51 -7.91 -26.63 2.94
CA LEU A 51 -6.60 -26.34 3.55
C LEU A 51 -5.62 -25.68 2.56
N ARG A 52 -5.76 -25.94 1.27
CA ARG A 52 -4.93 -25.35 0.20
C ARG A 52 -5.52 -24.06 -0.36
N ASN A 53 -6.67 -23.62 0.14
CA ASN A 53 -7.42 -22.48 -0.37
C ASN A 53 -7.80 -22.63 -1.86
N ASP A 54 -7.98 -23.86 -2.34
CA ASP A 54 -8.40 -24.15 -3.71
C ASP A 54 -9.91 -23.88 -3.85
N ALA A 55 -10.31 -23.22 -4.92
CA ALA A 55 -11.72 -22.95 -5.23
C ALA A 55 -12.40 -24.18 -5.85
N VAL A 56 -13.61 -24.51 -5.39
CA VAL A 56 -14.46 -25.56 -5.96
C VAL A 56 -15.67 -24.88 -6.61
N ALA A 57 -15.84 -25.11 -7.91
CA ALA A 57 -16.90 -24.51 -8.71
C ALA A 57 -18.16 -25.37 -8.75
N LEU A 58 -17.99 -26.68 -8.88
CA LEU A 58 -19.09 -27.62 -9.06
C LEU A 58 -18.80 -28.95 -8.36
N LEU A 59 -19.82 -29.45 -7.66
CA LEU A 59 -19.92 -30.79 -7.09
C LEU A 59 -20.97 -31.55 -7.90
N LEU A 60 -20.56 -32.66 -8.52
CA LEU A 60 -21.43 -33.52 -9.30
C LEU A 60 -21.44 -34.91 -8.64
N SER A 61 -22.55 -35.31 -8.04
CA SER A 61 -22.63 -36.55 -7.24
C SER A 61 -23.69 -37.50 -7.77
N ASP A 62 -23.40 -38.80 -7.80
CA ASP A 62 -24.46 -39.81 -7.91
C ASP A 62 -25.35 -39.81 -6.67
N GLN A 63 -26.64 -40.09 -6.88
CA GLN A 63 -27.61 -40.15 -5.78
C GLN A 63 -27.47 -41.38 -4.90
N ARG A 64 -27.23 -42.56 -5.49
CA ARG A 64 -27.29 -43.86 -4.81
C ARG A 64 -25.89 -44.45 -4.64
N MET A 65 -25.13 -43.85 -3.74
CA MET A 65 -23.84 -44.38 -3.33
C MET A 65 -23.96 -45.18 -2.02
N PRO A 66 -23.20 -46.27 -1.84
CA PRO A 66 -23.12 -47.00 -0.59
C PRO A 66 -22.65 -46.11 0.57
N GLN A 67 -23.18 -46.39 1.78
CA GLN A 67 -22.83 -45.74 3.07
C GLN A 67 -23.20 -44.27 3.22
N MET A 68 -23.09 -43.46 2.17
CA MET A 68 -23.42 -42.04 2.16
C MET A 68 -24.11 -41.71 0.83
N SER A 69 -25.35 -41.25 0.86
CA SER A 69 -26.04 -40.87 -0.37
C SER A 69 -25.45 -39.60 -0.98
N GLY A 70 -25.75 -39.34 -2.26
CA GLY A 70 -25.32 -38.10 -2.91
C GLY A 70 -25.84 -36.86 -2.21
N ILE A 71 -27.09 -36.89 -1.73
CA ILE A 71 -27.69 -35.79 -0.97
C ILE A 71 -26.94 -35.58 0.36
N ASP A 72 -26.66 -36.64 1.12
CA ASP A 72 -25.92 -36.52 2.40
C ASP A 72 -24.52 -35.94 2.19
N PHE A 73 -23.85 -36.35 1.10
CA PHE A 73 -22.58 -35.78 0.69
C PHE A 73 -22.70 -34.29 0.36
N LEU A 74 -23.67 -33.90 -0.48
CA LEU A 74 -23.84 -32.52 -0.91
C LEU A 74 -24.25 -31.60 0.25
N GLU A 75 -25.01 -32.11 1.23
CA GLU A 75 -25.36 -31.41 2.47
C GLU A 75 -24.10 -31.17 3.33
N GLN A 76 -23.27 -32.19 3.57
CA GLN A 76 -22.01 -32.01 4.30
C GLN A 76 -21.01 -31.13 3.55
N ALA A 77 -20.99 -31.19 2.21
CA ALA A 77 -20.11 -30.37 1.41
C ALA A 77 -20.40 -28.87 1.54
N GLN A 78 -21.63 -28.48 1.92
CA GLN A 78 -22.00 -27.09 2.16
C GLN A 78 -21.17 -26.43 3.26
N GLU A 79 -20.77 -27.20 4.29
CA GLU A 79 -19.96 -26.69 5.39
C GLU A 79 -18.58 -26.21 4.91
N TYR A 80 -18.06 -26.82 3.84
CA TYR A 80 -16.73 -26.52 3.30
C TYR A 80 -16.79 -25.50 2.15
N TYR A 81 -17.75 -25.67 1.24
CA TYR A 81 -17.90 -24.90 0.01
C TYR A 81 -19.37 -24.51 -0.24
N PRO A 82 -19.92 -23.54 0.52
CA PRO A 82 -21.33 -23.16 0.41
C PRO A 82 -21.72 -22.53 -0.92
N GLU A 83 -20.73 -21.94 -1.63
CA GLU A 83 -20.92 -21.28 -2.93
C GLU A 83 -20.73 -22.22 -4.13
N ALA A 84 -20.18 -23.42 -3.94
CA ALA A 84 -20.04 -24.37 -5.03
C ALA A 84 -21.41 -24.81 -5.53
N LYS A 85 -21.56 -24.90 -6.85
CA LYS A 85 -22.76 -25.45 -7.46
C LYS A 85 -22.85 -26.95 -7.19
N ARG A 86 -24.07 -27.44 -7.05
CA ARG A 86 -24.35 -28.83 -6.68
C ARG A 86 -25.30 -29.42 -7.70
N ALA A 87 -24.84 -30.45 -8.39
CA ALA A 87 -25.64 -31.20 -9.33
C ALA A 87 -25.69 -32.68 -8.92
N LEU A 88 -26.87 -33.28 -9.05
CA LEU A 88 -27.11 -34.67 -8.69
C LEU A 88 -27.34 -35.52 -9.94
N LEU A 89 -26.61 -36.63 -10.09
CA LEU A 89 -26.83 -37.63 -11.14
C LEU A 89 -27.83 -38.68 -10.63
N THR A 90 -28.90 -38.97 -11.38
CA THR A 90 -29.93 -39.94 -10.99
C THR A 90 -30.41 -40.79 -12.17
N ALA A 91 -30.82 -42.03 -11.90
CA ALA A 91 -31.41 -42.95 -12.87
C ALA A 91 -32.94 -43.10 -12.75
N TYR A 92 -33.58 -42.41 -11.80
CA TYR A 92 -35.02 -42.54 -11.51
C TYR A 92 -35.75 -41.19 -11.56
N ALA A 93 -36.94 -41.20 -12.15
CA ALA A 93 -37.91 -40.11 -12.17
C ALA A 93 -39.16 -40.50 -11.36
N ASP A 94 -39.05 -40.59 -10.02
CA ASP A 94 -40.13 -40.18 -9.08
C ASP A 94 -39.81 -40.57 -7.62
N THR A 95 -39.94 -39.61 -6.70
CA THR A 95 -41.03 -39.57 -5.67
C THR A 95 -40.77 -38.44 -4.67
N ASP A 96 -41.85 -37.86 -4.15
CA ASP A 96 -41.92 -36.68 -3.28
C ASP A 96 -40.98 -36.65 -2.05
N ALA A 97 -40.49 -37.82 -1.61
CA ALA A 97 -39.51 -37.94 -0.52
C ALA A 97 -38.11 -37.44 -0.92
N ALA A 98 -37.72 -37.54 -2.19
CA ALA A 98 -36.46 -37.00 -2.69
C ALA A 98 -36.50 -35.46 -2.77
N ILE A 99 -37.66 -34.87 -3.06
CA ILE A 99 -37.84 -33.41 -3.21
C ILE A 99 -37.57 -32.68 -1.89
N GLY A 100 -38.01 -33.24 -0.75
CA GLY A 100 -37.77 -32.67 0.57
C GLY A 100 -36.28 -32.61 0.93
N ALA A 101 -35.55 -33.71 0.69
CA ALA A 101 -34.12 -33.80 0.98
C ALA A 101 -33.26 -32.96 0.02
N ILE A 102 -33.72 -32.78 -1.23
CA ILE A 102 -33.11 -31.91 -2.25
C ILE A 102 -33.10 -30.44 -1.82
N ASN A 103 -34.20 -29.96 -1.22
CA ASN A 103 -34.28 -28.58 -0.73
C ASN A 103 -33.31 -28.33 0.45
N THR A 104 -33.13 -29.31 1.34
CA THR A 104 -32.16 -29.24 2.44
C THR A 104 -30.72 -29.18 1.92
N ALA A 105 -30.37 -30.05 0.97
CA ALA A 105 -29.04 -30.07 0.35
C ALA A 105 -28.79 -28.97 -0.70
N ARG A 106 -29.78 -28.09 -0.95
CA ARG A 106 -29.73 -26.99 -1.94
C ARG A 106 -29.11 -27.42 -3.28
N VAL A 107 -29.59 -28.54 -3.81
CA VAL A 107 -29.14 -29.03 -5.13
C VAL A 107 -29.60 -28.03 -6.19
N ASP A 108 -28.66 -27.50 -6.99
CA ASP A 108 -28.93 -26.52 -8.03
C ASP A 108 -29.57 -27.16 -9.28
N TYR A 109 -29.24 -28.42 -9.58
CA TYR A 109 -29.82 -29.16 -10.71
C TYR A 109 -29.74 -30.69 -10.55
N TYR A 110 -30.62 -31.45 -11.22
CA TYR A 110 -30.51 -32.92 -11.33
C TYR A 110 -30.39 -33.37 -12.78
N LEU A 111 -29.48 -34.29 -13.05
CA LEU A 111 -29.16 -34.83 -14.37
C LEU A 111 -29.55 -36.30 -14.44
N MET A 112 -30.24 -36.68 -15.51
CA MET A 112 -30.65 -38.06 -15.74
C MET A 112 -29.53 -38.88 -16.40
N LYS A 113 -29.32 -40.10 -15.90
CA LYS A 113 -28.46 -41.11 -16.53
C LYS A 113 -29.28 -41.98 -17.51
N PRO A 114 -28.74 -42.34 -18.69
CA PRO A 114 -27.49 -41.85 -19.29
C PRO A 114 -27.69 -40.48 -19.95
N TRP A 115 -26.62 -39.69 -20.06
CA TRP A 115 -26.61 -38.32 -20.61
C TRP A 115 -26.08 -38.24 -22.04
N ASP A 116 -26.15 -39.33 -22.80
CA ASP A 116 -25.68 -39.38 -24.20
C ASP A 116 -26.80 -38.87 -25.14
N PRO A 117 -26.53 -37.90 -26.03
CA PRO A 117 -25.25 -37.26 -26.27
C PRO A 117 -24.95 -36.07 -25.31
N PRO A 118 -23.72 -35.94 -24.79
CA PRO A 118 -23.40 -35.01 -23.71
C PRO A 118 -23.52 -33.53 -24.11
N ASP A 119 -23.37 -33.20 -25.39
CA ASP A 119 -23.58 -31.86 -25.93
C ASP A 119 -25.02 -31.35 -25.80
N GLN A 120 -25.99 -32.25 -25.69
CA GLN A 120 -27.40 -31.89 -25.55
C GLN A 120 -27.88 -32.02 -24.12
N GLN A 121 -27.42 -33.03 -23.39
CA GLN A 121 -28.02 -33.40 -22.09
C GLN A 121 -27.16 -33.03 -20.88
N LEU A 122 -25.85 -32.83 -21.07
CA LEU A 122 -24.92 -32.58 -19.97
C LEU A 122 -24.32 -31.17 -20.02
N TYR A 123 -23.66 -30.80 -21.12
CA TYR A 123 -22.92 -29.55 -21.21
C TYR A 123 -23.77 -28.29 -21.05
N PRO A 124 -24.99 -28.19 -21.62
CA PRO A 124 -25.81 -26.99 -21.43
C PRO A 124 -26.09 -26.69 -19.95
N VAL A 125 -26.45 -27.73 -19.19
CA VAL A 125 -26.71 -27.62 -17.75
C VAL A 125 -25.45 -27.24 -16.97
N ILE A 126 -24.33 -27.91 -17.26
CA ILE A 126 -23.06 -27.61 -16.58
C ILE A 126 -22.57 -26.20 -16.91
N ASN A 127 -22.77 -25.72 -18.15
CA ASN A 127 -22.45 -24.35 -18.54
C ASN A 127 -23.26 -23.35 -17.71
N ASP A 128 -24.58 -23.50 -17.62
CA ASP A 128 -25.45 -22.59 -16.87
C ASP A 128 -25.04 -22.52 -15.39
N LEU A 129 -24.75 -23.67 -14.78
CA LEU A 129 -24.27 -23.74 -13.39
C LEU A 129 -22.92 -23.05 -13.22
N LEU A 130 -21.96 -23.32 -14.10
CA LEU A 130 -20.62 -22.73 -14.03
C LEU A 130 -20.63 -21.23 -14.34
N ASP A 131 -21.50 -20.76 -15.23
CA ASP A 131 -21.68 -19.34 -15.54
C ASP A 131 -22.33 -18.60 -14.38
N ASP A 132 -23.34 -19.19 -13.73
CA ASP A 132 -23.93 -18.63 -12.50
C ASP A 132 -22.92 -18.62 -11.34
N TRP A 133 -22.11 -19.67 -11.20
CA TRP A 133 -21.00 -19.66 -10.26
C TRP A 133 -20.01 -18.54 -10.57
N ARG A 134 -19.57 -18.38 -11.83
CA ARG A 134 -18.64 -17.33 -12.25
C ARG A 134 -19.18 -15.93 -12.00
N ALA A 135 -20.47 -15.71 -12.20
CA ALA A 135 -21.11 -14.42 -11.97
C ALA A 135 -21.00 -13.97 -10.50
N HIS A 136 -20.94 -14.92 -9.57
CA HIS A 136 -20.90 -14.67 -8.13
C HIS A 136 -19.53 -14.97 -7.49
N PHE A 137 -18.67 -15.73 -8.19
CA PHE A 137 -17.38 -16.18 -7.69
C PHE A 137 -16.41 -15.01 -7.53
N ARG A 138 -15.99 -14.80 -6.29
CA ARG A 138 -14.85 -13.95 -5.97
C ARG A 138 -13.68 -14.88 -5.64
N PRO A 139 -12.65 -14.96 -6.49
CA PRO A 139 -11.49 -15.80 -6.18
C PRO A 139 -10.90 -15.38 -4.84
N PRO A 140 -10.57 -16.35 -3.95
CA PRO A 140 -9.94 -16.03 -2.68
C PRO A 140 -8.63 -15.30 -2.96
N PHE A 141 -8.39 -14.23 -2.20
CA PHE A 141 -7.21 -13.41 -2.37
C PHE A 141 -5.95 -14.22 -2.03
N ASP A 142 -5.19 -14.58 -3.04
CA ASP A 142 -3.90 -15.26 -2.92
C ASP A 142 -2.81 -14.19 -2.75
N GLY A 143 -2.58 -13.79 -1.50
CA GLY A 143 -1.64 -12.72 -1.17
C GLY A 143 -1.64 -12.37 0.31
N ILE A 144 -1.06 -11.20 0.63
CA ILE A 144 -0.96 -10.70 2.00
C ILE A 144 -2.34 -10.23 2.49
N ARG A 145 -2.81 -10.78 3.62
CA ARG A 145 -4.01 -10.28 4.29
C ARG A 145 -3.61 -9.56 5.57
N VAL A 146 -4.13 -8.35 5.75
CA VAL A 146 -3.92 -7.52 6.94
C VAL A 146 -5.23 -7.47 7.70
N ILE A 147 -5.26 -8.10 8.86
CA ILE A 147 -6.42 -8.12 9.74
C ILE A 147 -6.18 -7.12 10.87
N GLY A 148 -7.13 -6.24 11.15
CA GLY A 148 -7.02 -5.28 12.24
C GLY A 148 -8.29 -4.46 12.44
N HIS A 149 -8.25 -3.53 13.40
CA HIS A 149 -9.33 -2.57 13.59
C HIS A 149 -9.26 -1.43 12.56
N ARG A 150 -10.43 -0.91 12.16
CA ARG A 150 -10.57 0.25 11.27
C ARG A 150 -9.70 1.42 11.67
N TRP A 151 -9.71 1.76 12.95
CA TRP A 151 -9.07 2.95 13.50
C TRP A 151 -7.74 2.68 14.18
N SER A 152 -7.08 1.57 13.86
CA SER A 152 -5.76 1.26 14.41
C SER A 152 -4.65 1.95 13.61
N ALA A 153 -3.86 2.79 14.28
CA ALA A 153 -2.69 3.45 13.72
C ALA A 153 -1.66 2.42 13.18
N GLN A 154 -1.48 1.30 13.87
CA GLN A 154 -0.54 0.25 13.43
C GLN A 154 -1.07 -0.47 12.18
N THR A 155 -2.38 -0.76 12.11
CA THR A 155 -3.01 -1.30 10.90
C THR A 155 -2.84 -0.35 9.72
N TYR A 156 -3.04 0.96 9.93
CA TYR A 156 -2.81 1.99 8.92
C TYR A 156 -1.36 1.99 8.43
N GLN A 157 -0.37 1.95 9.34
CA GLN A 157 1.05 1.97 8.98
C GLN A 157 1.46 0.78 8.10
N ILE A 158 0.96 -0.42 8.39
CA ILE A 158 1.23 -1.62 7.59
C ILE A 158 0.57 -1.51 6.21
N LYS A 159 -0.69 -1.07 6.17
CA LYS A 159 -1.45 -0.87 4.92
C LYS A 159 -0.79 0.16 4.01
N ASP A 160 -0.36 1.30 4.56
CA ASP A 160 0.35 2.35 3.84
C ASP A 160 1.70 1.84 3.31
N PHE A 161 2.46 1.11 4.14
CA PHE A 161 3.73 0.52 3.76
C PHE A 161 3.59 -0.45 2.57
N LEU A 162 2.64 -1.39 2.63
CA LEU A 162 2.38 -2.34 1.55
C LEU A 162 1.90 -1.62 0.28
N ALA A 163 0.96 -0.67 0.41
CA ALA A 163 0.44 0.09 -0.73
C ALA A 163 1.55 0.88 -1.44
N ARG A 164 2.39 1.60 -0.68
CA ARG A 164 3.45 2.44 -1.24
C ARG A 164 4.61 1.63 -1.83
N ASN A 165 4.89 0.44 -1.28
CA ASN A 165 5.82 -0.52 -1.90
C ASN A 165 5.17 -1.37 -3.01
N GLN A 166 3.91 -1.11 -3.35
CA GLN A 166 3.16 -1.76 -4.44
C GLN A 166 3.04 -3.27 -4.26
N ILE A 167 2.91 -3.68 -3.01
CA ILE A 167 2.67 -5.06 -2.62
C ILE A 167 1.16 -5.22 -2.50
N PRO A 168 0.51 -6.02 -3.36
CA PRO A 168 -0.93 -6.25 -3.26
C PRO A 168 -1.27 -6.88 -1.92
N TYR A 169 -2.31 -6.35 -1.27
CA TYR A 169 -2.83 -6.91 -0.03
C TYR A 169 -4.36 -6.76 0.03
N GLN A 170 -4.98 -7.56 0.88
CA GLN A 170 -6.38 -7.43 1.26
C GLN A 170 -6.45 -6.97 2.72
N SER A 171 -7.22 -5.93 2.98
CA SER A 171 -7.53 -5.47 4.34
C SER A 171 -8.81 -6.15 4.81
N LEU A 172 -8.80 -6.73 6.00
CA LEU A 172 -9.97 -7.29 6.66
C LEU A 172 -10.15 -6.59 8.01
N ASP A 173 -11.33 -6.03 8.24
CA ASP A 173 -11.68 -5.36 9.47
C ASP A 173 -12.44 -6.31 10.40
N ILE A 174 -11.89 -6.51 11.59
CA ILE A 174 -12.40 -7.46 12.59
C ILE A 174 -13.85 -7.18 13.04
N GLU A 175 -14.32 -5.94 12.88
CA GLU A 175 -15.66 -5.52 13.31
C GLU A 175 -16.74 -5.83 12.26
N ILE A 176 -16.38 -5.77 10.97
CA ILE A 176 -17.34 -5.87 9.86
C ILE A 176 -17.17 -7.14 9.01
N ASP A 177 -15.98 -7.75 8.99
CA ASP A 177 -15.68 -8.93 8.18
C ASP A 177 -15.73 -10.21 9.04
N PRO A 178 -16.73 -11.09 8.88
CA PRO A 178 -16.81 -12.34 9.66
C PRO A 178 -15.62 -13.27 9.43
N GLU A 179 -15.04 -13.24 8.23
CA GLU A 179 -13.85 -14.02 7.87
C GLU A 179 -12.64 -13.64 8.73
N ALA A 180 -12.52 -12.36 9.14
CA ALA A 180 -11.41 -11.89 9.96
C ALA A 180 -11.34 -12.62 11.31
N LYS A 181 -12.49 -12.87 11.95
CA LYS A 181 -12.57 -13.56 13.24
C LYS A 181 -12.17 -15.03 13.10
N HIS A 182 -12.65 -15.69 12.06
CA HIS A 182 -12.29 -17.08 11.79
C HIS A 182 -10.79 -17.24 11.52
N LEU A 183 -10.20 -16.32 10.77
CA LEU A 183 -8.76 -16.32 10.51
C LEU A 183 -7.92 -16.07 11.76
N LEU A 184 -8.39 -15.25 12.71
CA LEU A 184 -7.74 -15.07 14.02
C LEU A 184 -7.75 -16.36 14.85
N GLU A 185 -8.91 -17.02 14.93
CA GLU A 185 -9.05 -18.30 15.64
C GLU A 185 -8.14 -19.39 15.04
N MET A 186 -8.09 -19.48 13.71
CA MET A 186 -7.21 -20.43 13.02
C MET A 186 -5.71 -20.12 13.22
N ALA A 187 -5.37 -18.85 13.38
CA ALA A 187 -3.99 -18.41 13.61
C ALA A 187 -3.56 -18.51 15.09
N ASP A 188 -4.48 -18.84 16.01
CA ASP A 188 -4.26 -18.84 17.46
C ASP A 188 -3.74 -17.48 17.97
N VAL A 189 -4.34 -16.38 17.49
CA VAL A 189 -3.96 -14.99 17.82
C VAL A 189 -5.11 -14.28 18.52
N ASP A 190 -4.82 -13.68 19.67
CA ASP A 190 -5.78 -12.87 20.41
C ASP A 190 -5.98 -11.49 19.78
N GLN A 191 -7.17 -10.89 19.93
CA GLN A 191 -7.48 -9.56 19.38
C GLN A 191 -6.54 -8.45 19.91
N SER A 192 -5.99 -8.60 21.12
CA SER A 192 -5.00 -7.66 21.68
C SER A 192 -3.67 -7.64 20.91
N GLN A 193 -3.44 -8.62 20.04
CA GLN A 193 -2.21 -8.76 19.25
C GLN A 193 -2.39 -8.30 17.79
N LEU A 194 -3.52 -7.64 17.48
CA LEU A 194 -3.75 -7.01 16.18
C LEU A 194 -2.83 -5.78 15.98
N PRO A 195 -2.46 -5.46 14.73
CA PRO A 195 -2.85 -6.11 13.48
C PRO A 195 -2.15 -7.45 13.23
N LEU A 196 -2.86 -8.41 12.65
CA LEU A 196 -2.33 -9.69 12.20
C LEU A 196 -2.06 -9.64 10.69
N VAL A 197 -0.84 -10.01 10.27
CA VAL A 197 -0.48 -10.13 8.84
C VAL A 197 -0.37 -11.60 8.48
N LEU A 198 -1.16 -12.05 7.52
CA LEU A 198 -1.12 -13.40 6.94
C LEU A 198 -0.45 -13.34 5.58
N PHE A 199 0.52 -14.22 5.34
CA PHE A 199 1.27 -14.28 4.09
C PHE A 199 0.75 -15.40 3.19
N GLY A 200 0.97 -15.28 1.86
CA GLY A 200 0.53 -16.29 0.89
C GLY A 200 1.15 -17.68 1.07
N ASN A 201 2.27 -17.78 1.81
CA ASN A 201 2.89 -19.05 2.18
C ASN A 201 2.24 -19.72 3.41
N GLY A 202 1.15 -19.16 3.95
CA GLY A 202 0.42 -19.67 5.12
C GLY A 202 1.00 -19.24 6.47
N THR A 203 2.11 -18.51 6.51
CA THR A 203 2.66 -17.96 7.76
C THR A 203 1.86 -16.74 8.23
N SER A 204 1.91 -16.47 9.54
CA SER A 204 1.26 -15.32 10.17
C SER A 204 2.23 -14.57 11.07
N MET A 205 2.02 -13.26 11.23
CA MET A 205 2.75 -12.44 12.18
C MET A 205 1.78 -11.51 12.93
N PRO A 206 1.65 -11.64 14.26
CA PRO A 206 0.90 -10.69 15.08
C PRO A 206 1.72 -9.42 15.34
N ALA A 207 1.07 -8.27 15.19
CA ALA A 207 1.61 -6.91 15.38
C ALA A 207 3.03 -6.67 14.80
N PRO A 208 3.33 -7.06 13.53
CA PRO A 208 4.68 -6.95 13.00
C PRO A 208 5.08 -5.49 12.73
N THR A 209 6.39 -5.25 12.75
CA THR A 209 7.00 -4.02 12.23
C THR A 209 7.15 -4.08 10.71
N ASN A 210 7.24 -2.91 10.05
CA ASN A 210 7.45 -2.85 8.60
C ASN A 210 8.74 -3.55 8.13
N ILE A 211 9.81 -3.55 8.94
CA ILE A 211 11.05 -4.27 8.64
C ILE A 211 10.81 -5.79 8.62
N GLN A 212 10.08 -6.33 9.61
CA GLN A 212 9.75 -7.77 9.64
C GLN A 212 8.89 -8.18 8.43
N ILE A 213 7.93 -7.34 8.05
CA ILE A 213 7.13 -7.58 6.83
C ILE A 213 8.04 -7.54 5.60
N ALA A 214 8.92 -6.54 5.49
CA ALA A 214 9.84 -6.37 4.37
C ALA A 214 10.74 -7.61 4.18
N GLU A 215 11.32 -8.12 5.27
CA GLU A 215 12.14 -9.34 5.25
C GLU A 215 11.32 -10.55 4.80
N GLN A 216 10.09 -10.71 5.31
CA GLN A 216 9.22 -11.84 4.95
C GLN A 216 8.78 -11.84 3.48
N ILE A 217 8.61 -10.66 2.87
CA ILE A 217 8.21 -10.52 1.47
C ILE A 217 9.40 -10.40 0.51
N GLY A 218 10.63 -10.49 1.02
CA GLY A 218 11.84 -10.45 0.21
C GLY A 218 12.22 -9.07 -0.32
N LEU A 219 11.82 -7.99 0.36
CA LEU A 219 12.42 -6.68 0.10
C LEU A 219 13.88 -6.67 0.59
N GLN A 220 14.73 -6.01 -0.18
CA GLN A 220 16.14 -5.87 0.19
C GLN A 220 16.25 -4.86 1.33
N THR A 221 16.66 -5.31 2.51
CA THR A 221 16.84 -4.47 3.71
C THR A 221 18.31 -4.28 4.07
N ARG A 222 19.23 -5.02 3.45
CA ARG A 222 20.67 -4.99 3.74
C ARG A 222 21.48 -4.79 2.47
N ALA A 223 22.55 -4.00 2.60
CA ALA A 223 23.54 -3.83 1.56
C ALA A 223 24.27 -5.16 1.29
N GLU A 224 24.47 -5.51 0.03
CA GLU A 224 25.31 -6.66 -0.35
C GLU A 224 26.80 -6.34 -0.21
N LYS A 225 27.17 -5.06 -0.29
CA LYS A 225 28.55 -4.61 -0.28
C LYS A 225 28.78 -3.63 0.88
N PRO A 226 29.98 -3.63 1.47
CA PRO A 226 30.34 -2.63 2.48
C PRO A 226 30.67 -1.25 1.87
N PHE A 227 30.83 -1.17 0.54
CA PHE A 227 31.36 0.01 -0.15
C PHE A 227 30.71 0.28 -1.52
N TYR A 228 30.42 1.56 -1.79
CA TYR A 228 29.80 2.06 -3.03
C TYR A 228 30.50 3.31 -3.59
N ASP A 229 30.40 3.53 -4.89
CA ASP A 229 30.89 4.77 -5.49
C ASP A 229 29.94 5.93 -5.16
N LEU A 230 28.63 5.65 -5.19
CA LEU A 230 27.56 6.60 -4.88
C LEU A 230 26.55 5.98 -3.91
N LEU A 231 26.36 6.63 -2.76
CA LEU A 231 25.27 6.34 -1.83
C LEU A 231 24.22 7.45 -1.92
N ILE A 232 22.95 7.07 -2.06
CA ILE A 232 21.83 8.00 -2.16
C ILE A 232 20.93 7.80 -0.94
N VAL A 233 20.66 8.86 -0.19
CA VAL A 233 19.73 8.83 0.95
C VAL A 233 18.43 9.50 0.56
N GLY A 234 17.36 8.71 0.43
CA GLY A 234 16.03 9.14 0.03
C GLY A 234 15.63 8.60 -1.35
N GLY A 235 14.51 7.88 -1.39
CA GLY A 235 13.91 7.25 -2.56
C GLY A 235 12.83 8.08 -3.25
N GLY A 236 12.83 9.40 -3.08
CA GLY A 236 11.96 10.30 -3.84
C GLY A 236 12.36 10.42 -5.32
N PRO A 237 11.65 11.24 -6.13
CA PRO A 237 11.96 11.42 -7.55
C PRO A 237 13.41 11.83 -7.82
N SER A 238 14.01 12.69 -6.98
CA SER A 238 15.41 13.10 -7.09
C SER A 238 16.38 11.94 -6.85
N GLY A 239 16.19 11.17 -5.78
CA GLY A 239 17.06 10.05 -5.47
C GLY A 239 16.93 8.92 -6.47
N LEU A 240 15.72 8.61 -6.92
CA LEU A 240 15.48 7.61 -7.96
C LEU A 240 16.09 8.01 -9.31
N ALA A 241 16.02 9.30 -9.68
CA ALA A 241 16.69 9.80 -10.88
C ALA A 241 18.22 9.66 -10.77
N ALA A 242 18.80 10.08 -9.65
CA ALA A 242 20.22 9.93 -9.40
C ALA A 242 20.66 8.46 -9.39
N ALA A 243 19.83 7.56 -8.87
CA ALA A 243 20.10 6.13 -8.85
C ALA A 243 20.18 5.54 -10.27
N VAL A 244 19.21 5.88 -11.12
CA VAL A 244 19.18 5.45 -12.52
C VAL A 244 20.41 5.99 -13.25
N TYR A 245 20.69 7.28 -13.15
CA TYR A 245 21.81 7.92 -13.84
C TYR A 245 23.16 7.38 -13.35
N GLY A 246 23.38 7.34 -12.03
CA GLY A 246 24.62 6.84 -11.43
C GLY A 246 24.94 5.42 -11.86
N ALA A 247 23.99 4.50 -11.76
CA ALA A 247 24.20 3.13 -12.19
C ALA A 247 24.35 2.99 -13.71
N SER A 248 23.59 3.75 -14.50
CA SER A 248 23.71 3.70 -15.97
C SER A 248 25.05 4.24 -16.49
N GLU A 249 25.70 5.12 -15.73
CA GLU A 249 27.02 5.70 -16.02
C GLU A 249 28.17 4.90 -15.37
N GLY A 250 27.86 3.75 -14.76
CA GLY A 250 28.84 2.77 -14.30
C GLY A 250 29.23 2.87 -12.81
N LEU A 251 28.58 3.74 -12.03
CA LEU A 251 28.82 3.85 -10.59
C LEU A 251 28.15 2.68 -9.84
N ARG A 252 28.88 2.05 -8.93
CA ARG A 252 28.28 1.15 -7.93
C ARG A 252 27.40 1.99 -7.01
N THR A 253 26.09 1.85 -7.18
CA THR A 253 25.11 2.75 -6.58
C THR A 253 24.19 2.00 -5.62
N VAL A 254 24.00 2.56 -4.43
CA VAL A 254 23.00 2.11 -3.45
C VAL A 254 22.08 3.26 -3.08
N LEU A 255 20.79 2.97 -2.96
CA LEU A 255 19.75 3.90 -2.51
C LEU A 255 19.14 3.39 -1.21
N VAL A 256 19.13 4.23 -0.18
CA VAL A 256 18.53 3.95 1.12
C VAL A 256 17.22 4.72 1.25
N GLU A 257 16.12 4.02 1.48
CA GLU A 257 14.77 4.59 1.62
C GLU A 257 14.08 4.08 2.88
N ARG A 258 13.61 5.01 3.71
CA ARG A 258 13.06 4.74 5.04
C ARG A 258 11.70 4.06 5.00
N GLU A 259 10.86 4.38 4.01
CA GLU A 259 9.47 3.93 3.97
C GLU A 259 9.18 3.15 2.68
N ALA A 260 9.21 3.86 1.56
CA ALA A 260 8.86 3.32 0.26
C ALA A 260 9.37 4.24 -0.86
N PRO A 261 9.91 3.68 -1.95
CA PRO A 261 10.30 4.46 -3.12
C PRO A 261 9.13 5.30 -3.68
N GLY A 262 9.44 6.51 -4.12
CA GLY A 262 8.50 7.54 -4.56
C GLY A 262 8.44 8.75 -3.63
N GLY A 263 8.82 8.58 -2.35
CA GLY A 263 8.77 9.64 -1.35
C GLY A 263 7.39 10.32 -1.28
N GLN A 264 7.35 11.62 -1.00
CA GLN A 264 6.08 12.37 -0.98
C GLN A 264 5.37 12.39 -2.34
N ALA A 265 6.10 12.40 -3.45
CA ALA A 265 5.47 12.39 -4.77
C ALA A 265 4.68 11.09 -5.01
N GLY A 266 5.14 9.98 -4.43
CA GLY A 266 4.51 8.66 -4.52
C GLY A 266 3.07 8.60 -4.02
N THR A 267 2.67 9.50 -3.12
CA THR A 267 1.30 9.58 -2.57
C THR A 267 0.34 10.40 -3.44
N SER A 268 0.84 11.07 -4.48
CA SER A 268 0.00 11.86 -5.38
C SER A 268 -0.88 10.95 -6.24
N SER A 269 -2.19 11.19 -6.23
CA SER A 269 -3.15 10.45 -7.06
C SER A 269 -2.94 10.71 -8.56
N ARG A 270 -2.51 11.93 -8.93
CA ARG A 270 -2.25 12.31 -10.32
C ARG A 270 -1.26 13.46 -10.43
N ILE A 271 -0.33 13.33 -11.37
CA ILE A 271 0.65 14.32 -11.78
C ILE A 271 0.43 14.62 -13.27
N GLU A 272 -0.08 15.80 -13.58
CA GLU A 272 -0.42 16.21 -14.96
C GLU A 272 0.69 17.04 -15.63
N ASN A 273 1.58 17.61 -14.82
CA ASN A 273 2.63 18.53 -15.27
C ASN A 273 4.00 17.86 -15.43
N TYR A 274 4.04 16.54 -15.63
CA TYR A 274 5.26 15.79 -15.90
C TYR A 274 5.35 15.45 -17.39
N LEU A 275 6.30 16.08 -18.08
CA LEU A 275 6.46 15.95 -19.52
C LEU A 275 6.68 14.49 -19.94
N GLY A 276 6.04 14.08 -21.04
CA GLY A 276 6.08 12.71 -21.55
C GLY A 276 4.85 11.87 -21.18
N PHE A 277 3.96 12.37 -20.31
CA PHE A 277 2.71 11.69 -19.93
C PHE A 277 1.50 12.59 -20.25
N PRO A 278 0.98 12.55 -21.49
CA PRO A 278 -0.08 13.47 -21.95
C PRO A 278 -1.39 13.33 -21.17
N SER A 279 -1.66 12.15 -20.59
CA SER A 279 -2.82 11.89 -19.73
C SER A 279 -2.51 12.01 -18.23
N GLY A 280 -1.32 12.49 -17.88
CA GLY A 280 -0.74 12.39 -16.56
C GLY A 280 -0.43 10.95 -16.14
N LEU A 281 0.09 10.80 -14.92
CA LEU A 281 0.28 9.51 -14.25
C LEU A 281 0.15 9.67 -12.74
N SER A 282 -0.09 8.59 -12.00
CA SER A 282 -0.02 8.64 -10.54
C SER A 282 1.42 8.75 -10.05
N GLY A 283 1.61 9.29 -8.85
CA GLY A 283 2.90 9.32 -8.17
C GLY A 283 3.49 7.93 -7.97
N GLY A 284 2.65 6.97 -7.56
CA GLY A 284 3.01 5.57 -7.42
C GLY A 284 3.49 4.95 -8.75
N ASP A 285 2.81 5.24 -9.86
CA ASP A 285 3.25 4.77 -11.19
C ASP A 285 4.61 5.33 -11.61
N LEU A 286 4.87 6.61 -11.32
CA LEU A 286 6.17 7.22 -11.58
C LEU A 286 7.27 6.50 -10.79
N ALA A 287 7.04 6.31 -9.48
CA ALA A 287 7.97 5.62 -8.59
C ALA A 287 8.22 4.17 -9.03
N ARG A 288 7.16 3.42 -9.36
CA ARG A 288 7.24 2.04 -9.88
C ARG A 288 8.19 1.93 -11.05
N ARG A 289 7.99 2.80 -12.05
CA ARG A 289 8.76 2.81 -13.30
C ARG A 289 10.22 3.15 -13.03
N ALA A 290 10.48 4.12 -12.15
CA ALA A 290 11.83 4.51 -11.77
C ALA A 290 12.56 3.41 -10.98
N VAL A 291 11.89 2.74 -10.03
CA VAL A 291 12.43 1.58 -9.31
C VAL A 291 12.78 0.44 -10.28
N ALA A 292 11.89 0.14 -11.23
CA ALA A 292 12.15 -0.88 -12.24
C ALA A 292 13.37 -0.54 -13.12
N GLN A 293 13.55 0.74 -13.47
CA GLN A 293 14.74 1.21 -14.20
C GLN A 293 16.01 1.09 -13.36
N ALA A 294 15.98 1.57 -12.10
CA ALA A 294 17.11 1.51 -11.20
C ALA A 294 17.58 0.08 -10.97
N ARG A 295 16.65 -0.84 -10.66
CA ARG A 295 16.95 -2.28 -10.50
C ARG A 295 17.53 -2.90 -11.77
N ARG A 296 17.02 -2.54 -12.95
CA ARG A 296 17.56 -3.01 -14.23
C ARG A 296 19.02 -2.62 -14.44
N PHE A 297 19.46 -1.47 -13.92
CA PHE A 297 20.86 -1.04 -13.95
C PHE A 297 21.71 -1.57 -12.79
N GLY A 298 21.14 -2.40 -11.89
CA GLY A 298 21.86 -3.00 -10.77
C GLY A 298 21.98 -2.10 -9.54
N VAL A 299 21.13 -1.09 -9.39
CA VAL A 299 21.03 -0.32 -8.15
C VAL A 299 20.51 -1.22 -7.04
N GLU A 300 21.21 -1.25 -5.91
CA GLU A 300 20.69 -1.81 -4.67
C GLU A 300 19.75 -0.80 -4.00
N ILE A 301 18.51 -1.21 -3.71
CA ILE A 301 17.51 -0.34 -3.07
C ILE A 301 17.16 -0.94 -1.71
N LEU A 302 17.66 -0.32 -0.65
CA LEU A 302 17.43 -0.74 0.72
C LEU A 302 16.15 -0.10 1.24
N THR A 303 15.11 -0.90 1.47
CA THR A 303 13.81 -0.40 1.94
C THR A 303 13.05 -1.46 2.77
N PRO A 304 12.47 -1.10 3.92
CA PRO A 304 12.61 0.17 4.64
C PRO A 304 13.93 0.21 5.43
N GLN A 305 14.73 1.27 5.25
CA GLN A 305 15.96 1.53 6.00
C GLN A 305 16.16 3.04 6.24
N GLU A 306 16.44 3.44 7.47
CA GLU A 306 16.66 4.83 7.85
C GLU A 306 18.14 5.11 8.12
N VAL A 307 18.65 6.23 7.60
CA VAL A 307 19.98 6.73 7.95
C VAL A 307 19.86 7.59 9.21
N SER A 308 20.68 7.27 10.21
CA SER A 308 20.66 7.90 11.53
C SER A 308 21.83 8.85 11.79
N ASN A 309 22.97 8.63 11.11
CA ASN A 309 24.17 9.43 11.32
C ASN A 309 25.07 9.49 10.08
N LEU A 310 25.91 10.52 10.01
CA LEU A 310 26.97 10.72 9.02
C LEU A 310 28.32 10.93 9.72
N ARG A 311 29.34 10.18 9.29
CA ARG A 311 30.74 10.44 9.66
C ARG A 311 31.61 10.54 8.42
N LEU A 312 32.62 11.41 8.49
CA LEU A 312 33.65 11.59 7.48
C LEU A 312 34.93 10.84 7.88
N ASP A 313 35.58 10.19 6.92
CA ASP A 313 36.87 9.51 7.13
C ASP A 313 37.75 9.67 5.87
N GLY A 314 38.56 10.73 5.85
CA GLY A 314 39.34 11.10 4.66
C GLY A 314 38.44 11.29 3.42
N PRO A 315 38.66 10.52 2.33
CA PRO A 315 37.84 10.62 1.12
C PRO A 315 36.49 9.88 1.23
N TYR A 316 36.23 9.18 2.34
CA TYR A 316 35.06 8.35 2.53
C TYR A 316 33.96 9.05 3.32
N ARG A 317 32.71 8.75 2.96
CA ARG A 317 31.51 9.11 3.71
C ARG A 317 30.88 7.83 4.23
N ILE A 318 30.71 7.77 5.53
CA ILE A 318 30.17 6.60 6.23
C ILE A 318 28.83 7.00 6.80
N VAL A 319 27.77 6.34 6.34
CA VAL A 319 26.43 6.51 6.90
C VAL A 319 26.11 5.35 7.83
N THR A 320 25.56 5.67 9.00
CA THR A 320 25.05 4.67 9.94
C THR A 320 23.54 4.52 9.72
N LEU A 321 23.07 3.28 9.61
CA LEU A 321 21.64 2.97 9.53
C LEU A 321 21.02 2.87 10.94
N ALA A 322 19.69 2.88 11.02
CA ALA A 322 18.97 2.78 12.29
C ALA A 322 19.22 1.46 13.05
N ASP A 323 19.62 0.39 12.35
CA ASP A 323 20.01 -0.89 12.94
C ASP A 323 21.48 -0.92 13.43
N GLY A 324 22.21 0.18 13.27
CA GLY A 324 23.62 0.33 13.65
C GLY A 324 24.62 -0.17 12.60
N SER A 325 24.16 -0.73 11.48
CA SER A 325 25.06 -1.08 10.37
C SER A 325 25.60 0.18 9.69
N GLU A 326 26.79 0.06 9.09
CA GLU A 326 27.44 1.17 8.38
C GLU A 326 27.61 0.85 6.90
N ILE A 327 27.41 1.85 6.05
CA ILE A 327 27.70 1.79 4.62
C ILE A 327 28.69 2.90 4.28
N SER A 328 29.78 2.53 3.61
CA SER A 328 30.81 3.47 3.15
C SER A 328 30.65 3.82 1.68
N CYS A 329 30.96 5.07 1.31
CA CYS A 329 30.95 5.50 -0.08
C CYS A 329 31.99 6.58 -0.39
N HIS A 330 32.33 6.72 -1.68
CA HIS A 330 33.10 7.87 -2.15
C HIS A 330 32.22 9.13 -2.24
N ALA A 331 31.03 9.06 -2.83
CA ALA A 331 30.12 10.20 -2.93
C ALA A 331 28.79 9.91 -2.25
N LEU A 332 28.25 10.92 -1.55
CA LEU A 332 26.95 10.85 -0.89
C LEU A 332 26.00 11.85 -1.56
N LEU A 333 24.80 11.42 -1.93
CA LEU A 333 23.72 12.30 -2.36
C LEU A 333 22.59 12.29 -1.33
N VAL A 334 22.32 13.46 -0.74
CA VAL A 334 21.18 13.67 0.16
C VAL A 334 19.96 14.09 -0.67
N ALA A 335 18.97 13.20 -0.75
CA ALA A 335 17.72 13.38 -1.48
C ALA A 335 16.50 13.06 -0.59
N THR A 336 16.61 13.36 0.71
CA THR A 336 15.61 13.01 1.75
C THR A 336 14.31 13.80 1.66
N GLY A 337 14.25 14.79 0.78
CA GLY A 337 13.09 15.64 0.57
C GLY A 337 12.66 16.35 1.85
N VAL A 338 11.34 16.47 2.02
CA VAL A 338 10.72 17.11 3.18
C VAL A 338 9.64 16.21 3.76
N SER A 339 9.29 16.44 5.01
CA SER A 339 8.09 15.88 5.65
C SER A 339 7.16 17.00 6.08
N TYR A 340 5.88 16.69 6.25
CA TYR A 340 4.96 17.68 6.82
C TYR A 340 5.43 18.10 8.22
N ARG A 341 5.32 19.39 8.51
CA ARG A 341 5.52 19.90 9.86
C ARG A 341 4.52 19.22 10.78
N LYS A 342 4.98 18.77 11.94
CA LYS A 342 4.12 18.17 12.95
C LYS A 342 3.40 19.25 13.75
N LEU A 343 2.14 19.01 14.06
CA LEU A 343 1.38 19.81 15.00
C LEU A 343 1.73 19.31 16.40
N ASN A 344 2.30 20.18 17.24
CA ASN A 344 2.71 19.83 18.60
C ASN A 344 1.63 20.28 19.60
N VAL A 345 0.66 19.41 19.86
CA VAL A 345 -0.45 19.64 20.79
C VAL A 345 -0.72 18.36 21.60
N PRO A 346 -1.25 18.46 22.83
CA PRO A 346 -1.53 17.28 23.63
C PRO A 346 -2.50 16.31 22.91
N GLY A 347 -2.28 15.01 23.13
CA GLY A 347 -3.13 13.93 22.63
C GLY A 347 -2.92 13.52 21.17
N ILE A 348 -2.15 14.28 20.38
CA ILE A 348 -2.04 14.03 18.93
C ILE A 348 -1.26 12.76 18.56
N ASP A 349 -0.15 12.47 19.24
CA ASP A 349 0.83 11.47 18.76
C ASP A 349 0.23 10.07 18.64
N LYS A 350 -0.66 9.68 19.57
CA LYS A 350 -1.32 8.38 19.57
C LYS A 350 -2.44 8.24 18.53
N LEU A 351 -2.93 9.37 18.00
CA LEU A 351 -4.05 9.41 17.05
C LEU A 351 -3.59 9.60 15.60
N ILE A 352 -2.28 9.72 15.35
CA ILE A 352 -1.71 9.76 14.01
C ILE A 352 -1.96 8.42 13.31
N GLY A 353 -2.67 8.44 12.18
CA GLY A 353 -3.12 7.24 11.47
C GLY A 353 -4.40 6.61 12.05
N ALA A 354 -4.97 7.19 13.11
CA ALA A 354 -6.20 6.79 13.77
C ALA A 354 -7.17 7.97 13.86
N GLY A 355 -7.41 8.62 12.71
CA GLY A 355 -8.23 9.82 12.58
C GLY A 355 -7.45 11.14 12.43
N VAL A 356 -6.15 11.18 12.77
CA VAL A 356 -5.27 12.32 12.46
C VAL A 356 -4.33 11.97 11.31
N TYR A 357 -4.35 12.77 10.25
CA TYR A 357 -3.58 12.52 9.02
C TYR A 357 -2.78 13.75 8.59
N TYR A 358 -1.56 13.52 8.08
CA TYR A 358 -0.74 14.57 7.48
C TYR A 358 -0.83 14.50 5.96
N GLY A 359 -1.26 15.58 5.32
CA GLY A 359 -1.58 15.58 3.89
C GLY A 359 -2.91 14.91 3.55
N ALA A 360 -3.19 14.78 2.26
CA ALA A 360 -4.39 14.10 1.76
C ALA A 360 -4.07 12.61 1.63
N ALA A 361 -4.28 11.83 2.69
CA ALA A 361 -4.27 10.37 2.59
C ALA A 361 -5.50 9.95 1.79
N VAL A 362 -5.31 9.74 0.47
CA VAL A 362 -6.37 9.34 -0.48
C VAL A 362 -7.06 8.05 -0.02
N THR A 363 -6.35 7.19 0.71
CA THR A 363 -6.89 5.94 1.29
C THR A 363 -7.98 6.17 2.34
N GLU A 364 -7.96 7.31 3.03
CA GLU A 364 -8.84 7.58 4.17
C GLU A 364 -10.10 8.37 3.78
N ALA A 365 -10.17 8.92 2.57
CA ALA A 365 -11.35 9.68 2.13
C ALA A 365 -12.63 8.83 2.20
N ILE A 366 -12.54 7.54 1.83
CA ILE A 366 -13.65 6.58 1.96
C ILE A 366 -13.96 6.31 3.43
N ALA A 367 -12.94 6.16 4.28
CA ALA A 367 -13.12 5.92 5.71
C ALA A 367 -13.80 7.09 6.44
N ASN A 368 -13.83 8.29 5.84
CA ASN A 368 -14.51 9.49 6.37
C ASN A 368 -15.88 9.75 5.71
N SER A 369 -16.47 8.75 5.03
CA SER A 369 -17.77 8.90 4.38
C SER A 369 -18.88 9.10 5.41
N GLY A 370 -19.64 10.21 5.29
CA GLY A 370 -20.71 10.56 6.22
C GLY A 370 -20.26 11.24 7.52
N GLU A 371 -18.98 11.56 7.65
CA GLU A 371 -18.37 12.14 8.85
C GLU A 371 -18.09 13.64 8.74
N ASP A 372 -17.87 14.33 9.87
CA ASP A 372 -17.38 15.72 9.90
C ASP A 372 -15.85 15.73 10.00
N VAL A 373 -15.20 16.37 9.02
CA VAL A 373 -13.73 16.43 8.93
C VAL A 373 -13.19 17.85 9.01
N TYR A 374 -12.05 18.00 9.68
CA TYR A 374 -11.36 19.28 9.88
C TYR A 374 -10.02 19.29 9.19
N ILE A 375 -9.69 20.41 8.56
CA ILE A 375 -8.45 20.60 7.78
C ILE A 375 -7.69 21.80 8.35
N VAL A 376 -6.46 21.60 8.82
CA VAL A 376 -5.60 22.69 9.30
C VAL A 376 -4.71 23.15 8.16
N GLY A 377 -5.00 24.33 7.60
CA GLY A 377 -4.18 24.93 6.53
C GLY A 377 -4.94 25.93 5.66
N GLY A 378 -4.24 26.96 5.19
CA GLY A 378 -4.81 28.05 4.39
C GLY A 378 -4.21 28.22 2.98
N ALA A 379 -3.49 27.22 2.47
CA ALA A 379 -2.80 27.26 1.19
C ALA A 379 -3.36 26.23 0.19
N ASN A 380 -2.88 26.27 -1.06
CA ASN A 380 -3.40 25.45 -2.16
C ASN A 380 -3.57 23.95 -1.85
N SER A 381 -2.60 23.32 -1.19
CA SER A 381 -2.70 21.89 -0.85
C SER A 381 -3.87 21.57 0.08
N ALA A 382 -4.13 22.45 1.07
CA ALA A 382 -5.26 22.30 1.98
C ALA A 382 -6.59 22.44 1.25
N GLY A 383 -6.71 23.44 0.36
CA GLY A 383 -7.93 23.64 -0.42
C GLY A 383 -8.23 22.52 -1.41
N GLN A 384 -7.21 21.94 -2.06
CA GLN A 384 -7.39 20.80 -2.96
C GLN A 384 -7.86 19.56 -2.22
N ALA A 385 -7.29 19.29 -1.05
CA ALA A 385 -7.72 18.20 -0.19
C ALA A 385 -9.14 18.40 0.31
N ALA A 386 -9.50 19.64 0.67
CA ALA A 386 -10.83 19.96 1.13
C ALA A 386 -11.92 19.70 0.08
N ILE A 387 -11.68 20.12 -1.17
CA ILE A 387 -12.57 19.83 -2.31
C ILE A 387 -12.66 18.32 -2.58
N TYR A 388 -11.56 17.58 -2.42
CA TYR A 388 -11.56 16.13 -2.61
C TYR A 388 -12.41 15.43 -1.54
N LEU A 389 -12.19 15.76 -0.26
CA LEU A 389 -12.90 15.19 0.89
C LEU A 389 -14.38 15.58 0.91
N ALA A 390 -14.76 16.74 0.38
CA ALA A 390 -16.14 17.19 0.28
C ALA A 390 -17.04 16.25 -0.55
N ASN A 391 -16.46 15.39 -1.40
CA ASN A 391 -17.23 14.37 -2.14
C ASN A 391 -17.65 13.16 -1.29
N TYR A 392 -17.10 13.02 -0.07
CA TYR A 392 -17.30 11.85 0.80
C TYR A 392 -17.84 12.24 2.18
N ALA A 393 -17.25 13.28 2.78
CA ALA A 393 -17.58 13.74 4.12
C ALA A 393 -18.96 14.41 4.18
N ARG A 394 -19.63 14.31 5.34
CA ARG A 394 -20.87 15.06 5.63
C ARG A 394 -20.60 16.56 5.67
N LYS A 395 -19.48 16.97 6.28
CA LYS A 395 -19.05 18.36 6.40
C LYS A 395 -17.52 18.46 6.40
N VAL A 396 -16.99 19.49 5.75
CA VAL A 396 -15.54 19.79 5.73
C VAL A 396 -15.29 21.20 6.27
N VAL A 397 -14.45 21.34 7.29
CA VAL A 397 -14.12 22.64 7.90
C VAL A 397 -12.64 22.96 7.76
N LEU A 398 -12.29 24.07 7.09
CA LEU A 398 -10.92 24.57 7.03
C LEU A 398 -10.63 25.50 8.22
N LEU A 399 -9.68 25.11 9.06
CA LEU A 399 -9.12 25.90 10.14
C LEU A 399 -7.90 26.69 9.63
N VAL A 400 -8.00 28.02 9.63
CA VAL A 400 -6.99 28.92 9.07
C VAL A 400 -6.47 29.85 10.17
N ARG A 401 -5.14 29.92 10.35
CA ARG A 401 -4.52 30.79 11.37
C ARG A 401 -4.67 32.28 11.07
N GLY A 402 -4.75 32.64 9.80
CA GLY A 402 -4.89 34.01 9.33
C GLY A 402 -6.34 34.42 9.11
N GLU A 403 -6.52 35.60 8.49
CA GLU A 403 -7.81 36.22 8.22
C GLU A 403 -8.68 35.48 7.20
N GLY A 404 -8.09 34.60 6.39
CA GLY A 404 -8.79 33.87 5.34
C GLY A 404 -7.83 33.21 4.35
N LEU A 405 -8.37 32.74 3.22
CA LEU A 405 -7.63 31.95 2.23
C LEU A 405 -6.87 32.82 1.21
N ALA A 406 -7.27 34.07 1.01
CA ALA A 406 -6.81 34.94 -0.09
C ALA A 406 -5.29 35.21 -0.12
N LYS A 407 -4.61 35.13 1.04
CA LYS A 407 -3.16 35.41 1.13
C LYS A 407 -2.30 34.32 0.50
N SER A 408 -2.74 33.06 0.54
CA SER A 408 -1.91 31.89 0.21
C SER A 408 -2.58 30.86 -0.68
N MET A 409 -3.86 31.04 -1.01
CA MET A 409 -4.63 30.16 -1.88
C MET A 409 -4.98 30.85 -3.19
N SER A 410 -4.95 30.11 -4.29
CA SER A 410 -5.32 30.61 -5.62
C SER A 410 -6.84 30.88 -5.73
N ASN A 411 -7.22 32.00 -6.35
CA ASN A 411 -8.62 32.46 -6.43
C ASN A 411 -9.60 31.41 -6.96
N TYR A 412 -9.26 30.65 -8.00
CA TYR A 412 -10.15 29.61 -8.54
C TYR A 412 -10.53 28.55 -7.50
N LEU A 413 -9.62 28.26 -6.57
CA LEU A 413 -9.82 27.25 -5.54
C LEU A 413 -10.68 27.82 -4.40
N ILE A 414 -10.47 29.09 -4.06
CA ILE A 414 -11.34 29.83 -3.13
C ILE A 414 -12.77 29.84 -3.66
N GLU A 415 -12.98 30.22 -4.93
CA GLU A 415 -14.31 30.21 -5.55
C GLU A 415 -14.97 28.82 -5.57
N ARG A 416 -14.19 27.75 -5.75
CA ARG A 416 -14.72 26.38 -5.67
C ARG A 416 -15.14 26.02 -4.26
N ILE A 417 -14.35 26.38 -3.25
CA ILE A 417 -14.67 26.14 -1.84
C ILE A 417 -15.96 26.87 -1.47
N GLU A 418 -16.09 28.16 -1.85
CA GLU A 418 -17.28 28.97 -1.58
C GLU A 418 -18.56 28.44 -2.26
N LYS A 419 -18.42 27.76 -3.41
CA LYS A 419 -19.54 27.15 -4.15
C LYS A 419 -19.90 25.74 -3.69
N THR A 420 -19.19 25.17 -2.71
CA THR A 420 -19.40 23.80 -2.25
C THR A 420 -20.20 23.80 -0.94
N ASP A 421 -21.43 23.27 -0.98
CA ASP A 421 -22.44 23.46 0.08
C ASP A 421 -22.07 22.87 1.45
N ASN A 422 -21.24 21.82 1.50
CA ASN A 422 -20.83 21.15 2.74
C ASN A 422 -19.47 21.61 3.28
N MET A 423 -19.02 22.81 2.90
CA MET A 423 -17.72 23.35 3.31
C MET A 423 -17.84 24.63 4.14
N GLU A 424 -16.99 24.76 5.15
CA GLU A 424 -16.84 25.98 5.95
C GLU A 424 -15.37 26.38 6.09
N VAL A 425 -15.13 27.70 6.26
CA VAL A 425 -13.80 28.26 6.53
C VAL A 425 -13.86 29.02 7.85
N TRP A 426 -13.05 28.60 8.82
CA TRP A 426 -12.95 29.23 10.14
C TRP A 426 -11.60 29.95 10.25
N PRO A 427 -11.58 31.29 10.04
CA PRO A 427 -10.36 32.09 10.16
C PRO A 427 -9.94 32.25 11.63
N TYR A 428 -8.71 32.71 11.83
CA TYR A 428 -8.09 32.92 13.14
C TYR A 428 -8.14 31.71 14.10
N THR A 429 -8.30 30.50 13.56
CA THR A 429 -8.60 29.31 14.34
C THR A 429 -7.43 28.32 14.30
N ASN A 430 -7.04 27.81 15.48
CA ASN A 430 -5.96 26.85 15.67
C ASN A 430 -6.44 25.65 16.48
N VAL A 431 -5.93 24.45 16.20
CA VAL A 431 -6.09 23.30 17.09
C VAL A 431 -5.13 23.42 18.26
N THR A 432 -5.62 23.26 19.49
CA THR A 432 -4.83 23.35 20.73
C THR A 432 -4.72 22.02 21.46
N GLU A 433 -5.63 21.07 21.22
CA GLU A 433 -5.62 19.73 21.81
C GLU A 433 -6.39 18.74 20.91
N VAL A 434 -5.99 17.46 20.93
CA VAL A 434 -6.64 16.38 20.19
C VAL A 434 -7.11 15.32 21.18
N HIS A 435 -8.37 14.87 21.05
CA HIS A 435 -9.03 13.97 22.00
C HIS A 435 -9.42 12.65 21.34
N GLY A 436 -9.26 11.57 22.11
CA GLY A 436 -9.60 10.22 21.69
C GLY A 436 -8.79 9.20 22.46
N ASP A 437 -9.32 8.00 22.65
CA ASP A 437 -8.53 6.91 23.24
C ASP A 437 -7.80 6.09 22.17
N GLN A 438 -8.57 5.30 21.40
CA GLN A 438 -8.08 4.47 20.30
C GLN A 438 -8.14 5.17 18.94
N ALA A 439 -9.09 6.09 18.79
CA ALA A 439 -9.37 6.82 17.55
C ALA A 439 -9.72 8.28 17.88
N LEU A 440 -9.59 9.16 16.89
CA LEU A 440 -10.00 10.56 17.02
C LEU A 440 -11.50 10.66 17.31
N GLU A 441 -11.84 11.38 18.38
CA GLU A 441 -13.23 11.63 18.79
C GLU A 441 -13.59 13.12 18.76
N ALA A 442 -12.61 13.99 19.07
CA ALA A 442 -12.80 15.44 19.09
C ALA A 442 -11.48 16.20 19.01
N ILE A 443 -11.57 17.50 18.69
CA ILE A 443 -10.47 18.45 18.77
C ILE A 443 -10.89 19.67 19.60
N THR A 444 -9.96 20.23 20.37
CA THR A 444 -10.12 21.59 20.93
C THR A 444 -9.52 22.58 19.95
N ILE A 445 -10.30 23.60 19.59
CA ILE A 445 -9.87 24.71 18.77
C ILE A 445 -9.89 26.00 19.58
N HIS A 446 -9.00 26.92 19.25
CA HIS A 446 -8.89 28.26 19.80
C HIS A 446 -9.01 29.29 18.69
N ASN A 447 -9.94 30.24 18.84
CA ASN A 447 -10.04 31.39 17.96
C ASN A 447 -9.29 32.58 18.56
N SER A 448 -8.21 33.03 17.90
CA SER A 448 -7.36 34.10 18.43
C SER A 448 -7.98 35.50 18.33
N GLN A 449 -9.09 35.67 17.61
CA GLN A 449 -9.80 36.94 17.50
C GLN A 449 -10.85 37.08 18.61
N THR A 450 -11.61 36.02 18.91
CA THR A 450 -12.60 36.02 19.99
C THR A 450 -12.01 35.60 21.34
N ASN A 451 -10.82 34.98 21.32
CA ASN A 451 -10.16 34.37 22.48
C ASN A 451 -11.02 33.27 23.14
N GLU A 452 -11.78 32.54 22.32
CA GLU A 452 -12.66 31.45 22.76
C GLU A 452 -12.08 30.09 22.40
N ASP A 453 -12.18 29.15 23.34
CA ASP A 453 -11.89 27.74 23.12
C ASP A 453 -13.19 26.97 22.90
N GLN A 454 -13.20 26.09 21.91
CA GLN A 454 -14.33 25.22 21.60
C GLN A 454 -13.86 23.79 21.37
N LYS A 455 -14.51 22.82 22.02
CA LYS A 455 -14.34 21.40 21.71
C LYS A 455 -15.37 20.99 20.67
N VAL A 456 -14.92 20.43 19.55
CA VAL A 456 -15.78 19.98 18.45
C VAL A 456 -15.58 18.49 18.17
N PRO A 457 -16.66 17.70 17.99
CA PRO A 457 -16.55 16.30 17.63
C PRO A 457 -16.05 16.15 16.19
N THR A 458 -15.19 15.16 15.96
CA THR A 458 -14.70 14.81 14.62
C THR A 458 -14.04 13.44 14.64
N THR A 459 -14.12 12.74 13.52
CA THR A 459 -13.43 11.47 13.28
C THR A 459 -12.24 11.64 12.31
N GLY A 460 -12.04 12.84 11.76
CA GLY A 460 -10.98 13.13 10.78
C GLY A 460 -10.37 14.53 10.92
N LEU A 461 -9.08 14.59 11.24
CA LEU A 461 -8.25 15.80 11.25
C LEU A 461 -7.11 15.69 10.23
N PHE A 462 -7.09 16.57 9.23
CA PHE A 462 -6.09 16.57 8.17
C PHE A 462 -5.18 17.81 8.25
N LEU A 463 -3.87 17.59 8.33
CA LEU A 463 -2.88 18.63 8.64
C LEU A 463 -2.08 19.03 7.40
N PHE A 464 -2.14 20.32 7.05
CA PHE A 464 -1.46 20.97 5.93
C PHE A 464 -0.65 22.21 6.39
N ILE A 465 0.17 22.04 7.42
CA ILE A 465 0.89 23.13 8.11
C ILE A 465 2.32 23.37 7.60
N GLY A 466 2.57 23.07 6.33
CA GLY A 466 3.87 23.24 5.67
C GLY A 466 4.78 22.01 5.83
N ALA A 467 6.02 22.13 5.33
CA ALA A 467 6.98 21.04 5.31
C ALA A 467 8.32 21.45 5.95
N GLN A 468 9.06 20.47 6.45
CA GLN A 468 10.37 20.59 7.08
C GLN A 468 11.34 19.57 6.45
N PRO A 469 12.58 19.96 6.13
CA PRO A 469 13.58 19.05 5.58
C PRO A 469 14.03 18.02 6.64
N ARG A 470 14.41 16.82 6.17
CA ARG A 470 14.89 15.73 7.03
C ARG A 470 16.42 15.72 7.04
N THR A 471 16.99 16.60 7.85
CA THR A 471 18.43 16.90 7.86
C THR A 471 19.07 16.78 9.25
N ASP A 472 18.33 16.32 10.26
CA ASP A 472 18.81 16.23 11.65
C ASP A 472 20.00 15.26 11.78
N TRP A 473 19.96 14.14 11.06
CA TRP A 473 21.01 13.10 11.03
C TRP A 473 22.37 13.58 10.48
N LEU A 474 22.40 14.76 9.83
CA LEU A 474 23.64 15.36 9.35
C LEU A 474 24.44 16.06 10.47
N GLY A 475 23.82 16.26 11.64
CA GLY A 475 24.43 17.02 12.73
C GLY A 475 24.91 18.39 12.26
N ASP A 476 26.02 18.87 12.79
CA ASP A 476 26.64 20.14 12.35
C ASP A 476 27.59 19.99 11.17
N THR A 477 27.63 18.80 10.55
CA THR A 477 28.58 18.46 9.48
C THR A 477 28.30 19.21 8.18
N VAL A 478 27.01 19.43 7.86
CA VAL A 478 26.58 20.05 6.61
C VAL A 478 25.83 21.36 6.90
N GLU A 479 26.26 22.44 6.25
CA GLU A 479 25.66 23.76 6.41
C GLU A 479 24.21 23.79 5.90
N ARG A 480 23.34 24.43 6.69
CA ARG A 480 21.90 24.53 6.45
C ARG A 480 21.43 25.98 6.62
N ASP A 481 20.36 26.34 5.94
CA ASP A 481 19.69 27.62 6.14
C ASP A 481 18.95 27.68 7.48
N GLN A 482 18.40 28.85 7.83
CA GLN A 482 17.63 29.06 9.07
C GLN A 482 16.37 28.18 9.20
N ASN A 483 15.93 27.56 8.11
CA ASN A 483 14.77 26.66 8.07
C ASN A 483 15.18 25.18 8.02
N GLY A 484 16.48 24.87 8.10
CA GLY A 484 17.05 23.53 8.10
C GLY A 484 17.31 22.91 6.72
N PHE A 485 17.12 23.66 5.61
CA PHE A 485 17.39 23.16 4.26
C PHE A 485 18.87 23.22 3.95
N ILE A 486 19.39 22.24 3.21
CA ILE A 486 20.82 22.14 2.92
C ILE A 486 21.23 23.22 1.90
N LEU A 487 22.29 23.94 2.21
CA LEU A 487 22.91 24.90 1.29
C LEU A 487 23.83 24.19 0.30
N SER A 488 23.90 24.67 -0.93
CA SER A 488 24.71 24.06 -2.00
C SER A 488 25.20 25.06 -3.02
N GLY A 489 26.32 24.76 -3.68
CA GLY A 489 26.84 25.54 -4.80
C GLY A 489 27.04 27.01 -4.43
N ASN A 490 26.46 27.91 -5.22
CA ASN A 490 26.61 29.35 -5.03
C ASN A 490 26.02 29.87 -3.71
N ASP A 491 25.02 29.17 -3.14
CA ASP A 491 24.38 29.58 -1.88
C ASP A 491 25.33 29.44 -0.67
N LEU A 492 26.46 28.76 -0.85
CA LEU A 492 27.54 28.61 0.14
C LEU A 492 28.59 29.73 0.06
N LEU A 493 28.58 30.53 -1.00
CA LEU A 493 29.58 31.58 -1.20
C LEU A 493 29.14 32.86 -0.50
N GLN A 494 29.77 33.19 0.63
CA GLN A 494 29.55 34.45 1.32
C GLN A 494 30.60 35.48 0.89
N GLU A 495 30.16 36.57 0.25
CA GLU A 495 31.05 37.62 -0.28
C GLU A 495 32.16 37.08 -1.21
N GLY A 496 31.86 36.02 -1.96
CA GLY A 496 32.81 35.36 -2.87
C GLY A 496 33.83 34.45 -2.18
N LYS A 497 33.70 34.21 -0.86
CA LYS A 497 34.55 33.26 -0.12
C LYS A 497 33.86 31.90 0.01
N ARG A 498 34.66 30.84 -0.10
CA ARG A 498 34.24 29.45 0.11
C ARG A 498 33.88 29.18 1.58
N PRO A 499 33.11 28.11 1.87
CA PRO A 499 32.86 27.66 3.24
C PRO A 499 34.14 27.52 4.06
N LYS A 500 34.02 27.71 5.38
CA LYS A 500 35.17 27.80 6.30
C LYS A 500 36.10 26.57 6.22
N ASP A 501 35.53 25.39 6.02
CA ASP A 501 36.25 24.11 6.04
C ASP A 501 36.39 23.50 4.63
N TRP A 502 36.28 24.33 3.59
CA TRP A 502 36.41 23.91 2.20
C TRP A 502 37.88 23.69 1.79
N GLN A 503 38.26 22.44 1.49
CA GLN A 503 39.67 22.07 1.29
C GLN A 503 40.12 22.02 -0.17
N LEU A 504 39.20 22.09 -1.13
CA LEU A 504 39.53 21.96 -2.55
C LEU A 504 39.84 23.31 -3.20
N ASP A 505 40.79 23.32 -4.14
CA ASP A 505 41.12 24.52 -4.93
C ASP A 505 40.15 24.72 -6.11
N ARG A 506 38.86 24.77 -5.79
CA ARG A 506 37.75 25.11 -6.68
C ARG A 506 36.56 25.52 -5.84
N ASP A 507 35.59 26.18 -6.44
CA ASP A 507 34.32 26.46 -5.76
C ASP A 507 33.46 25.19 -5.70
N PRO A 508 32.47 25.12 -4.79
CA PRO A 508 31.51 24.02 -4.76
C PRO A 508 30.77 23.90 -6.10
N TYR A 509 30.55 22.67 -6.57
CA TYR A 509 29.68 22.46 -7.72
C TYR A 509 28.23 22.83 -7.38
N LEU A 510 27.39 23.03 -8.40
CA LEU A 510 26.02 23.55 -8.25
C LEU A 510 25.18 22.85 -7.17
N LEU A 511 25.33 21.53 -7.03
CA LEU A 511 24.58 20.70 -6.09
C LEU A 511 25.45 20.12 -4.97
N GLU A 512 26.69 20.58 -4.85
CA GLU A 512 27.61 20.13 -3.80
C GLU A 512 27.39 20.96 -2.54
N THR A 513 27.40 20.30 -1.39
CA THR A 513 27.16 20.93 -0.09
C THR A 513 28.43 21.60 0.44
N SER A 514 28.45 22.03 1.71
CA SER A 514 29.65 22.58 2.36
C SER A 514 30.80 21.56 2.51
N ILE A 515 30.53 20.27 2.25
CA ILE A 515 31.51 19.19 2.31
C ILE A 515 31.73 18.62 0.91
N PRO A 516 32.98 18.65 0.39
CA PRO A 516 33.29 18.06 -0.91
C PRO A 516 32.82 16.62 -1.03
N GLY A 517 32.24 16.25 -2.18
CA GLY A 517 31.72 14.91 -2.44
C GLY A 517 30.45 14.51 -1.66
N ILE A 518 29.86 15.44 -0.92
CA ILE A 518 28.46 15.36 -0.47
C ILE A 518 27.63 16.31 -1.33
N PHE A 519 26.60 15.76 -1.96
CA PHE A 519 25.69 16.46 -2.85
C PHE A 519 24.27 16.47 -2.27
N VAL A 520 23.44 17.37 -2.78
CA VAL A 520 22.03 17.48 -2.39
C VAL A 520 21.14 17.68 -3.61
N ALA A 521 19.98 17.03 -3.64
CA ALA A 521 18.99 17.22 -4.69
C ALA A 521 17.55 17.15 -4.18
N GLY A 522 16.65 17.89 -4.82
CA GLY A 522 15.23 17.88 -4.52
C GLY A 522 14.85 18.76 -3.34
N ASP A 523 13.68 18.52 -2.77
CA ASP A 523 13.02 19.44 -1.84
C ASP A 523 13.79 19.71 -0.55
N VAL A 524 14.76 18.86 -0.19
CA VAL A 524 15.65 19.06 0.97
C VAL A 524 16.67 20.20 0.76
N ARG A 525 16.93 20.57 -0.51
CA ARG A 525 17.84 21.64 -0.88
C ARG A 525 17.19 23.01 -0.69
N SER A 526 17.97 23.96 -0.18
CA SER A 526 17.57 25.36 -0.08
C SER A 526 17.28 25.94 -1.47
N GLY A 527 16.25 26.78 -1.58
CA GLY A 527 15.86 27.38 -2.86
C GLY A 527 15.37 26.41 -3.94
N SER A 528 15.08 25.14 -3.60
CA SER A 528 14.52 24.17 -4.55
C SER A 528 13.15 24.61 -5.07
N ILE A 529 12.84 24.25 -6.32
CA ILE A 529 11.59 24.62 -7.00
C ILE A 529 10.39 23.78 -6.51
N LYS A 530 10.62 22.71 -5.73
CA LYS A 530 9.60 21.84 -5.12
C LYS A 530 8.61 21.28 -6.14
N ARG A 531 9.15 20.77 -7.24
CA ARG A 531 8.40 20.14 -8.34
C ARG A 531 9.06 18.82 -8.73
N VAL A 532 8.25 17.82 -9.05
CA VAL A 532 8.72 16.48 -9.42
C VAL A 532 9.71 16.52 -10.59
N ALA A 533 9.39 17.23 -11.67
CA ALA A 533 10.28 17.36 -12.84
C ALA A 533 11.61 18.05 -12.50
N SER A 534 11.58 19.09 -11.65
CA SER A 534 12.79 19.76 -11.18
C SER A 534 13.62 18.83 -10.30
N GLY A 535 12.97 18.09 -9.40
CA GLY A 535 13.64 17.14 -8.53
C GLY A 535 14.33 16.02 -9.32
N VAL A 536 13.68 15.48 -10.34
CA VAL A 536 14.28 14.50 -11.26
C VAL A 536 15.49 15.11 -11.98
N GLY A 537 15.35 16.33 -12.51
CA GLY A 537 16.45 17.03 -13.17
C GLY A 537 17.66 17.26 -12.25
N GLU A 538 17.43 17.72 -11.00
CA GLU A 538 18.50 17.89 -10.01
C GLU A 538 19.18 16.56 -9.67
N GLY A 539 18.42 15.48 -9.49
CA GLY A 539 18.97 14.15 -9.25
C GLY A 539 19.89 13.67 -10.37
N SER A 540 19.44 13.82 -11.63
CA SER A 540 20.26 13.49 -12.81
C SER A 540 21.52 14.35 -12.90
N ILE A 541 21.40 15.67 -12.73
CA ILE A 541 22.52 16.61 -12.84
C ILE A 541 23.55 16.37 -11.73
N ALA A 542 23.12 15.96 -10.53
CA ALA A 542 24.01 15.66 -9.42
C ALA A 542 25.03 14.58 -9.78
N VAL A 543 24.64 13.56 -10.55
CA VAL A 543 25.52 12.46 -10.98
C VAL A 543 26.69 12.96 -11.83
N GLN A 544 26.47 13.95 -12.68
CA GLN A 544 27.56 14.56 -13.45
C GLN A 544 28.60 15.25 -12.56
N PHE A 545 28.17 15.87 -11.45
CA PHE A 545 29.09 16.45 -10.47
C PHE A 545 29.76 15.39 -9.60
N VAL A 546 29.06 14.29 -9.30
CA VAL A 546 29.66 13.11 -8.66
C VAL A 546 30.82 12.60 -9.51
N HIS A 547 30.65 12.39 -10.82
CA HIS A 547 31.74 11.95 -11.69
C HIS A 547 32.94 12.91 -11.68
N ARG A 548 32.69 14.23 -11.72
CA ARG A 548 33.77 15.23 -11.64
C ARG A 548 34.51 15.18 -10.31
N TYR A 549 33.79 15.00 -9.20
CA TYR A 549 34.39 14.83 -7.89
C TYR A 549 35.22 13.54 -7.82
N LEU A 550 34.68 12.40 -8.27
CA LEU A 550 35.38 11.12 -8.28
C LEU A 550 36.64 11.14 -9.14
N ALA A 551 36.65 11.89 -10.24
CA ALA A 551 37.84 12.06 -11.08
C ALA A 551 38.95 12.92 -10.42
N SER A 552 38.65 13.60 -9.31
CA SER A 552 39.58 14.49 -8.60
C SER A 552 40.22 13.88 -7.36
N ILE A 553 39.84 12.67 -6.98
CA ILE A 553 40.31 11.97 -5.77
C ILE A 553 41.17 10.75 -6.06
#